data_AF-A0A8H5SYJ0-F1
#
_entry.id   AF-A0A8H5SYJ0-F1
#
_cell.length_a   1.000
_cell.length_b   1.000
_cell.length_c   1.000
_cell.angle_alpha   90.00
_cell.angle_beta   90.00
_cell.angle_gamma   90.00
#
_symmetry.space_group_name_H-M   'P 1'
#
loop_
_entity.id
_entity.type
_entity.pdbx_description
1 polymer ?
#
loop_
_entity_poly.entity_id
_entity_poly.type
_entity_poly.pdbx_seq_one_letter_code
_entity_poly.pdbx_strand_id
1 'polypeptide(L)'
;MDVVLEVVDTFIADYAYAYFHPKPPAPYDFPSPSNSTDTSAKAFSTWTYRPATQFITLEPAEEAYMSAWDRDNPLRQALTLYLITWIFGLLVYFIVATLSYIFIFDKRTFDHPRFIKNQVRLEIIAANKAMPVMAIITAPFFLLEVRGYGKLYDTTEDGPGLWYDFFQFPLFLLFTDFCIYWAHRWLHHRLVYKYLHKLHHKWIMPTPFASHAFHPLDGFTQSLPYHIFPFIFPLQKMAYVALFVFVNLWSVMIHDGEYLTNNPVVNGAACHSLHHSRFEVNYGQFFTGFDRMGGTYLMPEQWMFERNMKMSEGRWKKEIEKVDELIEEIEGKDNRTYGSSSTKKTQ
;
A
#
# COMPACT_ATOMS: atom_id res chain seq x y z
N MET A 1 -8.57 3.21 11.60
CA MET A 1 -8.40 4.47 10.85
C MET A 1 -8.94 5.71 11.57
N ASP A 2 -9.80 5.53 12.56
CA ASP A 2 -10.37 6.59 13.42
C ASP A 2 -9.31 7.44 14.13
N VAL A 3 -8.24 6.83 14.66
CA VAL A 3 -7.12 7.58 15.27
C VAL A 3 -6.45 8.53 14.28
N VAL A 4 -6.18 8.05 13.06
CA VAL A 4 -5.57 8.86 11.99
C VAL A 4 -6.53 9.94 11.51
N LEU A 5 -7.82 9.60 11.39
CA LEU A 5 -8.87 10.54 11.04
C LEU A 5 -8.97 11.67 12.08
N GLU A 6 -8.93 11.37 13.37
CA GLU A 6 -8.96 12.38 14.44
C GLU A 6 -7.76 13.33 14.38
N VAL A 7 -6.55 12.81 14.15
CA VAL A 7 -5.35 13.65 13.98
C VAL A 7 -5.54 14.61 12.81
N VAL A 8 -5.99 14.10 11.67
CA VAL A 8 -6.14 14.90 10.46
C VAL A 8 -7.30 15.88 10.57
N ASP A 9 -8.43 15.49 11.15
CA ASP A 9 -9.55 16.40 11.43
C ASP A 9 -9.07 17.55 12.32
N THR A 10 -8.40 17.24 13.44
CA THR A 10 -7.97 18.25 14.42
C THR A 10 -6.96 19.25 13.86
N PHE A 11 -6.02 18.82 13.03
CA PHE A 11 -4.95 19.71 12.55
C PHE A 11 -5.18 20.29 11.16
N ILE A 12 -6.09 19.72 10.36
CA ILE A 12 -6.23 20.09 8.94
C ILE A 12 -7.71 20.20 8.55
N ALA A 13 -8.47 19.11 8.70
CA ALA A 13 -9.76 19.01 8.04
C ALA A 13 -10.81 19.93 8.69
N ASP A 14 -10.82 20.11 10.00
CA ASP A 14 -11.72 21.06 10.68
C ASP A 14 -11.63 22.46 10.07
N TYR A 15 -10.41 22.99 9.98
CA TYR A 15 -10.15 24.30 9.38
C TYR A 15 -10.59 24.36 7.92
N ALA A 16 -10.29 23.32 7.13
CA ALA A 16 -10.68 23.26 5.73
C ALA A 16 -12.20 23.23 5.56
N TYR A 17 -12.92 22.40 6.32
CA TYR A 17 -14.38 22.30 6.23
C TYR A 17 -15.08 23.53 6.80
N ALA A 18 -14.54 24.15 7.86
CA ALA A 18 -15.06 25.43 8.37
C ALA A 18 -14.91 26.55 7.32
N TYR A 19 -13.79 26.57 6.57
CA TYR A 19 -13.54 27.57 5.54
C TYR A 19 -14.36 27.35 4.26
N PHE A 20 -14.34 26.13 3.70
CA PHE A 20 -15.00 25.83 2.41
C PHE A 20 -16.49 25.49 2.55
N HIS A 21 -16.93 25.04 3.73
CA HIS A 21 -18.30 24.65 4.01
C HIS A 21 -18.75 25.13 5.40
N PRO A 22 -18.79 26.46 5.64
CA PRO A 22 -19.14 27.03 6.93
C PRO A 22 -20.61 26.76 7.29
N LYS A 23 -20.86 26.63 8.59
CA LYS A 23 -22.21 26.53 9.15
C LYS A 23 -22.97 27.83 8.92
N PRO A 24 -24.27 27.78 8.59
CA PRO A 24 -25.09 28.98 8.53
C PRO A 24 -25.08 29.74 9.87
N PRO A 25 -25.19 31.08 9.86
CA PRO A 25 -25.27 31.85 11.09
C PRO A 25 -26.51 31.44 11.90
N ALA A 26 -26.41 31.57 13.22
CA ALA A 26 -27.52 31.31 14.12
C ALA A 26 -28.73 32.20 13.76
N PRO A 27 -29.98 31.70 13.94
CA PRO A 27 -31.18 32.54 13.83
C PRO A 27 -31.08 33.77 14.74
N TYR A 28 -31.64 34.90 14.28
CA TYR A 28 -31.55 36.20 14.96
C TYR A 28 -32.12 36.20 16.40
N ASP A 29 -33.04 35.28 16.68
CA ASP A 29 -33.72 35.09 17.95
C ASP A 29 -33.05 34.06 18.88
N PHE A 30 -31.90 33.49 18.50
CA PHE A 30 -31.17 32.56 19.35
C PHE A 30 -30.57 33.28 20.56
N PRO A 31 -30.84 32.83 21.81
CA PRO A 31 -30.30 33.45 23.01
C PRO A 31 -28.79 33.21 23.09
N SER A 32 -28.01 34.12 22.52
CA SER A 32 -26.56 34.10 22.61
C SER A 32 -26.12 34.90 23.84
N PRO A 33 -25.36 34.33 24.80
CA PRO A 33 -24.68 35.13 25.79
C PRO A 33 -23.78 36.13 25.05
N SER A 34 -23.88 37.40 25.43
CA SER A 34 -23.48 38.57 24.65
C SER A 34 -21.98 38.74 24.38
N ASN A 35 -21.19 37.68 24.25
CA ASN A 35 -19.77 37.70 23.90
C ASN A 35 -19.18 36.35 23.41
N SER A 36 -19.95 35.35 22.98
CA SER A 36 -19.34 34.13 22.40
C SER A 36 -20.07 33.58 21.18
N THR A 37 -19.49 33.81 20.01
CA THR A 37 -19.82 33.08 18.76
C THR A 37 -19.67 31.56 18.94
N ASP A 38 -18.75 31.12 19.80
CA ASP A 38 -18.35 29.71 19.96
C ASP A 38 -19.40 28.85 20.68
N THR A 39 -20.19 29.44 21.59
CA THR A 39 -21.24 28.68 22.29
C THR A 39 -22.40 28.32 21.38
N SER A 40 -22.71 29.18 20.41
CA SER A 40 -23.77 28.94 19.43
C SER A 40 -23.41 27.81 18.46
N ALA A 41 -22.19 27.80 17.91
CA ALA A 41 -21.75 26.79 16.94
C ALA A 41 -21.73 25.38 17.55
N LYS A 42 -21.21 25.26 18.79
CA LYS A 42 -21.27 24.02 19.59
C LYS A 42 -22.71 23.61 19.90
N ALA A 43 -23.59 24.55 20.27
CA ALA A 43 -24.98 24.24 20.60
C ALA A 43 -25.78 23.65 19.43
N PHE A 44 -25.44 24.01 18.19
CA PHE A 44 -26.07 23.45 16.99
C PHE A 44 -25.35 22.23 16.40
N SER A 45 -24.27 21.75 17.02
CA SER A 45 -23.57 20.54 16.60
C SER A 45 -24.35 19.30 17.03
N THR A 46 -24.58 18.39 16.10
CA THR A 46 -25.09 17.05 16.40
C THR A 46 -23.98 16.11 16.86
N TRP A 47 -22.74 16.43 16.51
CA TRP A 47 -21.56 15.71 16.95
C TRP A 47 -21.14 16.09 18.37
N THR A 48 -20.79 15.08 19.16
CA THR A 48 -20.17 15.22 20.48
C THR A 48 -18.78 14.60 20.46
N TYR A 49 -17.77 15.34 20.94
CA TYR A 49 -16.41 14.86 20.99
C TYR A 49 -16.27 13.61 21.87
N ARG A 50 -15.65 12.58 21.29
CA ARG A 50 -15.18 11.37 21.97
C ARG A 50 -13.81 11.04 21.38
N PRO A 51 -12.77 10.86 22.22
CA PRO A 51 -11.45 10.46 21.72
C PRO A 51 -11.54 9.13 20.97
N ALA A 52 -10.85 9.04 19.83
CA ALA A 52 -10.74 7.83 19.03
C ALA A 52 -9.93 6.73 19.74
N THR A 53 -9.07 7.14 20.68
CA THR A 53 -8.24 6.23 21.48
C THR A 53 -8.02 6.78 22.89
N GLN A 54 -7.76 5.89 23.84
CA GLN A 54 -7.36 6.18 25.21
C GLN A 54 -5.87 6.58 25.31
N PHE A 55 -5.06 6.28 24.29
CA PHE A 55 -3.62 6.57 24.33
C PHE A 55 -3.26 8.02 24.00
N ILE A 56 -4.08 8.68 23.16
CA ILE A 56 -3.86 10.05 22.69
C ILE A 56 -5.21 10.75 22.70
N THR A 57 -5.29 11.90 23.38
CA THR A 57 -6.49 12.74 23.39
C THR A 57 -6.16 14.05 22.69
N LEU A 58 -6.87 14.36 21.60
CA LEU A 58 -6.71 15.60 20.86
C LEU A 58 -7.98 16.43 20.98
N GLU A 59 -7.94 17.47 21.83
CA GLU A 59 -9.09 18.36 21.97
C GLU A 59 -9.40 19.03 20.62
N PRO A 60 -10.66 18.98 20.16
CA PRO A 60 -11.06 19.60 18.90
C PRO A 60 -11.00 21.12 19.01
N ALA A 61 -10.50 21.76 17.96
CA ALA A 61 -10.51 23.21 17.83
C ALA A 61 -11.96 23.74 17.68
N GLU A 62 -12.15 25.06 17.76
CA GLU A 62 -13.46 25.69 17.58
C GLU A 62 -14.02 25.42 16.19
N GLU A 63 -13.13 25.38 15.18
CA GLU A 63 -13.44 25.10 13.78
C GLU A 63 -14.14 23.75 13.57
N ALA A 64 -13.93 22.77 14.48
CA ALA A 64 -14.61 21.49 14.45
C ALA A 64 -16.15 21.61 14.46
N TYR A 65 -16.66 22.70 15.05
CA TYR A 65 -18.08 23.00 15.21
C TYR A 65 -18.58 24.08 14.24
N MET A 66 -17.69 24.69 13.46
CA MET A 66 -17.99 25.79 12.55
C MET A 66 -18.32 25.33 11.14
N SER A 67 -18.16 24.05 10.80
CA SER A 67 -18.58 23.52 9.50
C SER A 67 -20.07 23.15 9.50
N ALA A 68 -20.72 23.27 8.34
CA ALA A 68 -22.05 22.71 8.11
C ALA A 68 -22.05 21.17 8.11
N TRP A 69 -20.88 20.53 7.93
CA TRP A 69 -20.71 19.09 8.13
C TRP A 69 -19.95 18.81 9.43
N ASP A 70 -20.68 18.39 10.44
CA ASP A 70 -20.13 17.89 11.70
C ASP A 70 -19.18 16.69 11.45
N ARG A 71 -18.25 16.42 12.38
CA ARG A 71 -17.20 15.38 12.23
C ARG A 71 -17.74 13.95 12.03
N ASP A 72 -18.96 13.65 12.45
CA ASP A 72 -19.62 12.35 12.25
C ASP A 72 -20.44 12.25 10.95
N ASN A 73 -20.49 13.34 10.17
CA ASN A 73 -21.12 13.36 8.86
C ASN A 73 -20.42 12.34 7.94
N PRO A 74 -21.16 11.39 7.34
CA PRO A 74 -20.56 10.31 6.58
C PRO A 74 -19.86 10.78 5.30
N LEU A 75 -20.32 11.86 4.66
CA LEU A 75 -19.69 12.40 3.45
C LEU A 75 -18.36 13.07 3.79
N ARG A 76 -18.33 13.87 4.87
CA ARG A 76 -17.10 14.45 5.42
C ARG A 76 -16.09 13.35 5.75
N GLN A 77 -16.49 12.35 6.53
CA GLN A 77 -15.62 11.24 6.90
C GLN A 77 -15.10 10.50 5.66
N ALA A 78 -15.97 10.18 4.70
CA ALA A 78 -15.57 9.48 3.48
C ALA A 78 -14.55 10.28 2.65
N LEU A 79 -14.79 11.58 2.48
CA LEU A 79 -13.89 12.46 1.73
C LEU A 79 -12.54 12.62 2.46
N THR A 80 -12.56 12.84 3.77
CA THR A 80 -11.33 12.95 4.57
C THR A 80 -10.55 11.64 4.53
N LEU A 81 -11.19 10.49 4.73
CA LEU A 81 -10.55 9.17 4.67
C LEU A 81 -9.96 8.88 3.28
N TYR A 82 -10.65 9.26 2.20
CA TYR A 82 -10.11 9.19 0.85
C TYR A 82 -8.82 10.02 0.71
N LEU A 83 -8.85 11.30 1.13
CA LEU A 83 -7.71 12.20 1.05
C LEU A 83 -6.53 11.70 1.91
N ILE A 84 -6.82 11.23 3.14
CA ILE A 84 -5.83 10.61 4.01
C ILE A 84 -5.18 9.43 3.30
N THR A 85 -5.98 8.48 2.81
CA THR A 85 -5.47 7.26 2.18
C THR A 85 -4.59 7.57 0.97
N TRP A 86 -5.03 8.51 0.13
CA TRP A 86 -4.27 8.89 -1.06
C TRP A 86 -2.98 9.64 -0.72
N ILE A 87 -3.06 10.70 0.09
CA ILE A 87 -1.91 11.56 0.41
C ILE A 87 -0.90 10.81 1.29
N PHE A 88 -1.37 10.09 2.31
CA PHE A 88 -0.50 9.29 3.16
C PHE A 88 0.17 8.17 2.36
N GLY A 89 -0.59 7.49 1.48
CA GLY A 89 -0.03 6.51 0.56
C GLY A 89 1.07 7.12 -0.30
N LEU A 90 0.86 8.31 -0.89
CA LEU A 90 1.88 9.01 -1.69
C LEU A 90 3.12 9.35 -0.88
N LEU A 91 2.95 9.85 0.34
CA LEU A 91 4.07 10.19 1.24
C LEU A 91 4.89 8.96 1.58
N VAL A 92 4.25 7.87 2.02
CA VAL A 92 4.94 6.62 2.33
C VAL A 92 5.64 6.07 1.09
N TYR A 93 4.95 6.02 -0.06
CA TYR A 93 5.53 5.57 -1.31
C TYR A 93 6.78 6.37 -1.69
N PHE A 94 6.70 7.69 -1.74
CA PHE A 94 7.85 8.52 -2.15
C PHE A 94 8.97 8.48 -1.12
N ILE A 95 8.68 8.50 0.18
CA ILE A 95 9.72 8.43 1.23
C ILE A 95 10.44 7.08 1.13
N VAL A 96 9.71 5.98 1.18
CA VAL A 96 10.30 4.64 1.26
C VAL A 96 10.99 4.26 -0.05
N ALA A 97 10.33 4.48 -1.19
CA ALA A 97 10.94 4.17 -2.49
C ALA A 97 12.16 5.05 -2.77
N THR A 98 12.17 6.33 -2.36
CA THR A 98 13.35 7.19 -2.52
C THR A 98 14.49 6.77 -1.60
N LEU A 99 14.21 6.45 -0.34
CA LEU A 99 15.23 5.95 0.59
C LEU A 99 15.83 4.64 0.10
N SER A 100 15.00 3.67 -0.31
CA SER A 100 15.47 2.42 -0.92
C SER A 100 16.27 2.70 -2.20
N TYR A 101 15.80 3.61 -3.06
CA TYR A 101 16.52 4.00 -4.28
C TYR A 101 17.89 4.61 -3.98
N ILE A 102 18.04 5.45 -2.95
CA ILE A 102 19.30 6.13 -2.64
C ILE A 102 20.29 5.18 -1.95
N PHE A 103 19.81 4.40 -0.97
CA PHE A 103 20.68 3.70 -0.03
C PHE A 103 20.82 2.20 -0.30
N ILE A 104 19.86 1.57 -0.98
CA ILE A 104 19.76 0.11 -1.13
C ILE A 104 19.94 -0.30 -2.60
N PHE A 105 19.14 0.28 -3.50
CA PHE A 105 19.06 -0.13 -4.91
C PHE A 105 20.40 -0.06 -5.67
N ASP A 106 20.81 -1.19 -6.25
CA ASP A 106 22.02 -1.27 -7.08
C ASP A 106 21.81 -0.64 -8.47
N LYS A 107 22.46 0.50 -8.69
CA LYS A 107 22.38 1.28 -9.94
C LYS A 107 22.94 0.56 -11.16
N ARG A 108 23.73 -0.51 -10.99
CA ARG A 108 24.18 -1.37 -12.10
C ARG A 108 23.00 -2.04 -12.82
N THR A 109 21.82 -2.09 -12.18
CA THR A 109 20.58 -2.59 -12.80
C THR A 109 20.18 -1.81 -14.04
N PHE A 110 20.59 -0.54 -14.16
CA PHE A 110 20.32 0.27 -15.35
C PHE A 110 21.06 -0.21 -16.60
N ASP A 111 22.16 -0.95 -16.44
CA ASP A 111 22.90 -1.55 -17.55
C ASP A 111 22.28 -2.89 -17.99
N HIS A 112 21.26 -3.41 -17.28
CA HIS A 112 20.60 -4.65 -17.64
C HIS A 112 19.89 -4.53 -19.01
N PRO A 113 20.08 -5.46 -19.96
CA PRO A 113 19.51 -5.35 -21.32
C PRO A 113 17.97 -5.28 -21.36
N ARG A 114 17.31 -5.79 -20.32
CA ARG A 114 15.84 -5.74 -20.14
C ARG A 114 15.36 -4.57 -19.29
N PHE A 115 16.21 -3.58 -18.99
CA PHE A 115 15.80 -2.35 -18.34
C PHE A 115 15.12 -1.40 -19.35
N ILE A 116 13.91 -0.95 -19.04
CA ILE A 116 13.09 -0.16 -19.96
C ILE A 116 13.60 1.30 -20.05
N LYS A 117 13.49 1.89 -21.24
CA LYS A 117 13.84 3.31 -21.42
C LYS A 117 12.95 4.19 -20.54
N ASN A 118 13.57 5.05 -19.72
CA ASN A 118 12.90 5.93 -18.75
C ASN A 118 12.04 5.17 -17.71
N GLN A 119 12.40 3.92 -17.36
CA GLN A 119 11.58 3.05 -16.51
C GLN A 119 11.13 3.70 -15.21
N VAL A 120 12.04 4.29 -14.42
CA VAL A 120 11.71 4.94 -13.13
C VAL A 120 10.60 5.98 -13.28
N ARG A 121 10.65 6.81 -14.33
CA ARG A 121 9.59 7.80 -14.60
C ARG A 121 8.27 7.12 -14.96
N LEU A 122 8.31 6.04 -15.75
CA LEU A 122 7.10 5.31 -16.14
C LEU A 122 6.45 4.60 -14.94
N GLU A 123 7.26 4.02 -14.06
CA GLU A 123 6.83 3.40 -12.79
C GLU A 123 6.14 4.44 -11.90
N ILE A 124 6.76 5.61 -11.67
CA ILE A 124 6.18 6.71 -10.89
C ILE A 124 4.86 7.18 -11.50
N ILE A 125 4.78 7.36 -12.82
CA ILE A 125 3.54 7.76 -13.50
C ILE A 125 2.45 6.70 -13.33
N ALA A 126 2.79 5.41 -13.46
CA ALA A 126 1.82 4.33 -13.28
C ALA A 126 1.29 4.30 -11.84
N ALA A 127 2.18 4.38 -10.84
CA ALA A 127 1.79 4.43 -9.44
C ALA A 127 0.88 5.62 -9.12
N ASN A 128 1.25 6.83 -9.54
CA ASN A 128 0.47 8.04 -9.28
C ASN A 128 -0.89 8.06 -9.99
N LYS A 129 -1.05 7.32 -11.10
CA LYS A 129 -2.36 7.11 -11.74
C LYS A 129 -3.21 6.09 -10.97
N ALA A 130 -2.59 5.07 -10.39
CA ALA A 130 -3.29 3.98 -9.71
C ALA A 130 -3.78 4.37 -8.32
N MET A 131 -2.92 5.02 -7.52
CA MET A 131 -3.17 5.33 -6.11
C MET A 131 -4.46 6.12 -5.80
N PRO A 132 -4.85 7.17 -6.53
CA PRO A 132 -6.10 7.86 -6.25
C PRO A 132 -7.31 6.95 -6.48
N VAL A 133 -7.31 6.13 -7.55
CA VAL A 133 -8.41 5.20 -7.82
C VAL A 133 -8.48 4.11 -6.75
N MET A 134 -7.33 3.58 -6.31
CA MET A 134 -7.30 2.65 -5.17
C MET A 134 -7.84 3.29 -3.90
N ALA A 135 -7.43 4.52 -3.58
CA ALA A 135 -7.92 5.23 -2.41
C ALA A 135 -9.44 5.41 -2.43
N ILE A 136 -10.05 5.65 -3.61
CA ILE A 136 -11.52 5.70 -3.76
C ILE A 136 -12.16 4.35 -3.37
N ILE A 137 -11.58 3.23 -3.81
CA ILE A 137 -12.15 1.89 -3.55
C ILE A 137 -11.88 1.43 -2.11
N THR A 138 -10.76 1.86 -1.51
CA THR A 138 -10.38 1.56 -0.12
C THR A 138 -11.15 2.41 0.90
N ALA A 139 -11.42 3.68 0.63
CA ALA A 139 -12.06 4.60 1.58
C ALA A 139 -13.40 4.09 2.18
N PRO A 140 -14.28 3.39 1.44
CA PRO A 140 -15.47 2.76 2.01
C PRO A 140 -15.18 1.76 3.13
N PHE A 141 -14.09 0.98 3.05
CA PHE A 141 -13.70 0.05 4.12
C PHE A 141 -13.32 0.80 5.39
N PHE A 142 -12.51 1.85 5.24
CA PHE A 142 -12.14 2.71 6.35
C PHE A 142 -13.35 3.46 6.93
N LEU A 143 -14.31 3.86 6.10
CA LEU A 143 -15.56 4.46 6.57
C LEU A 143 -16.36 3.47 7.42
N LEU A 144 -16.47 2.21 6.98
CA LEU A 144 -17.14 1.17 7.77
C LEU A 144 -16.42 0.91 9.09
N GLU A 145 -15.08 0.90 9.10
CA GLU A 145 -14.27 0.76 10.31
C GLU A 145 -14.53 1.89 11.31
N VAL A 146 -14.42 3.17 10.89
CA VAL A 146 -14.62 4.31 11.81
C VAL A 146 -16.06 4.42 12.31
N ARG A 147 -17.01 3.79 11.61
CA ARG A 147 -18.41 3.69 12.02
C ARG A 147 -18.71 2.46 12.88
N GLY A 148 -17.69 1.69 13.26
CA GLY A 148 -17.81 0.58 14.20
C GLY A 148 -18.29 -0.74 13.60
N TYR A 149 -18.28 -0.90 12.28
CA TYR A 149 -18.62 -2.18 11.64
C TYR A 149 -17.46 -3.20 11.69
N GLY A 150 -16.23 -2.73 11.96
CA GLY A 150 -15.07 -3.59 12.19
C GLY A 150 -14.93 -4.03 13.65
N LYS A 151 -14.18 -5.10 13.87
CA LYS A 151 -13.78 -5.64 15.19
C LYS A 151 -12.51 -4.96 15.71
N LEU A 152 -12.39 -3.65 15.51
CA LEU A 152 -11.26 -2.88 16.00
C LEU A 152 -11.42 -2.63 17.51
N TYR A 153 -10.34 -2.82 18.26
CA TYR A 153 -10.32 -2.57 19.70
C TYR A 153 -9.13 -1.70 20.08
N ASP A 154 -9.24 -0.94 21.17
CA ASP A 154 -8.26 0.06 21.54
C ASP A 154 -7.25 -0.49 22.56
N THR A 155 -7.73 -1.01 23.69
CA THR A 155 -6.89 -1.56 24.76
C THR A 155 -7.01 -3.07 24.90
N THR A 156 -6.06 -3.70 25.59
CA THR A 156 -6.09 -5.14 25.91
C THR A 156 -7.39 -5.56 26.60
N GLU A 157 -7.98 -4.68 27.43
CA GLU A 157 -9.23 -4.93 28.16
C GLU A 157 -10.46 -4.96 27.23
N ASP A 158 -10.40 -4.21 26.13
CA ASP A 158 -11.46 -4.21 25.10
C ASP A 158 -11.35 -5.42 24.15
N GLY A 159 -10.20 -6.10 24.14
CA GLY A 159 -9.85 -7.18 23.23
C GLY A 159 -9.96 -8.58 23.84
N PRO A 160 -9.55 -9.62 23.10
CA PRO A 160 -9.55 -11.01 23.60
C PRO A 160 -8.54 -11.29 24.75
N GLY A 161 -7.72 -10.30 25.11
CA GLY A 161 -6.71 -10.36 26.16
C GLY A 161 -5.27 -10.36 25.63
N LEU A 162 -4.31 -10.27 26.56
CA LEU A 162 -2.89 -10.01 26.27
C LEU A 162 -2.26 -11.03 25.31
N TRP A 163 -2.68 -12.30 25.35
CA TRP A 163 -2.17 -13.32 24.42
C TRP A 163 -2.46 -12.96 22.96
N TYR A 164 -3.62 -12.35 22.71
CA TYR A 164 -4.07 -11.97 21.38
C TYR A 164 -3.35 -10.71 20.89
N ASP A 165 -2.95 -9.81 21.80
CA ASP A 165 -2.19 -8.62 21.43
C ASP A 165 -0.88 -8.96 20.72
N PHE A 166 -0.28 -10.11 21.02
CA PHE A 166 0.88 -10.64 20.29
C PHE A 166 0.47 -11.57 19.14
N PHE A 167 -0.53 -12.42 19.33
CA PHE A 167 -0.95 -13.41 18.32
C PHE A 167 -1.58 -12.77 17.07
N GLN A 168 -2.16 -11.58 17.18
CA GLN A 168 -2.76 -10.86 16.04
C GLN A 168 -1.76 -10.59 14.91
N PHE A 169 -0.47 -10.39 15.20
CA PHE A 169 0.55 -10.11 14.18
C PHE A 169 0.83 -11.31 13.26
N PRO A 170 1.23 -12.49 13.77
CA PRO A 170 1.40 -13.66 12.92
C PRO A 170 0.07 -14.10 12.28
N LEU A 171 -1.07 -13.95 12.99
CA LEU A 171 -2.39 -14.24 12.41
C LEU A 171 -2.67 -13.34 11.20
N PHE A 172 -2.43 -12.03 11.32
CA PHE A 172 -2.59 -11.06 10.23
C PHE A 172 -1.68 -11.41 9.06
N LEU A 173 -0.39 -11.64 9.30
CA LEU A 173 0.56 -11.95 8.24
C LEU A 173 0.19 -13.26 7.52
N LEU A 174 -0.15 -14.33 8.25
CA LEU A 174 -0.51 -15.61 7.63
C LEU A 174 -1.84 -15.55 6.88
N PHE A 175 -2.86 -14.88 7.44
CA PHE A 175 -4.14 -14.71 6.76
C PHE A 175 -3.99 -13.90 5.48
N THR A 176 -3.29 -12.77 5.57
CA THR A 176 -3.12 -11.88 4.42
C THR A 176 -2.24 -12.53 3.35
N ASP A 177 -1.15 -13.21 3.73
CA ASP A 177 -0.31 -13.97 2.80
C ASP A 177 -1.09 -15.06 2.07
N PHE A 178 -1.95 -15.80 2.79
CA PHE A 178 -2.84 -16.80 2.18
C PHE A 178 -3.76 -16.20 1.12
N CYS A 179 -4.47 -15.13 1.48
CA CYS A 179 -5.42 -14.50 0.56
C CYS A 179 -4.70 -13.84 -0.62
N ILE A 180 -3.55 -13.20 -0.39
CA ILE A 180 -2.76 -12.55 -1.44
C ILE A 180 -2.18 -13.59 -2.38
N TYR A 181 -1.69 -14.73 -1.88
CA TYR A 181 -1.22 -15.82 -2.72
C TYR A 181 -2.26 -16.22 -3.77
N TRP A 182 -3.51 -16.43 -3.35
CA TRP A 182 -4.59 -16.81 -4.28
C TRP A 182 -5.03 -15.66 -5.18
N ALA A 183 -5.13 -14.44 -4.65
CA ALA A 183 -5.45 -13.25 -5.42
C ALA A 183 -4.41 -12.99 -6.52
N HIS A 184 -3.13 -13.11 -6.17
CA HIS A 184 -2.00 -12.93 -7.08
C HIS A 184 -1.93 -14.05 -8.12
N ARG A 185 -2.10 -15.32 -7.71
CA ARG A 185 -2.20 -16.43 -8.66
C ARG A 185 -3.40 -16.27 -9.62
N TRP A 186 -4.53 -15.75 -9.15
CA TRP A 186 -5.68 -15.42 -10.00
C TRP A 186 -5.38 -14.27 -10.97
N LEU A 187 -4.64 -13.25 -10.54
CA LEU A 187 -4.18 -12.15 -11.40
C LEU A 187 -3.28 -12.64 -12.55
N HIS A 188 -2.55 -13.75 -12.34
CA HIS A 188 -1.77 -14.43 -13.37
C HIS A 188 -2.57 -15.39 -14.26
N HIS A 189 -3.86 -15.61 -13.96
CA HIS A 189 -4.69 -16.40 -14.84
C HIS A 189 -4.81 -15.71 -16.22
N ARG A 190 -4.69 -16.50 -17.30
CA ARG A 190 -4.64 -16.05 -18.71
C ARG A 190 -5.71 -15.01 -19.09
N LEU A 191 -6.91 -15.17 -18.55
CA LEU A 191 -8.07 -14.30 -18.81
C LEU A 191 -8.00 -12.95 -18.09
N VAL A 192 -7.18 -12.84 -17.04
CA VAL A 192 -7.11 -11.69 -16.13
C VAL A 192 -5.80 -10.93 -16.34
N TYR A 193 -4.68 -11.65 -16.47
CA TYR A 193 -3.32 -11.12 -16.55
C TYR A 193 -3.19 -9.97 -17.53
N LYS A 194 -3.66 -10.15 -18.77
CA LYS A 194 -3.55 -9.15 -19.85
C LYS A 194 -4.15 -7.79 -19.48
N TYR A 195 -5.20 -7.77 -18.65
CA TYR A 195 -5.97 -6.56 -18.34
C TYR A 195 -5.53 -5.90 -17.03
N LEU A 196 -5.18 -6.70 -16.02
CA LEU A 196 -4.91 -6.18 -14.68
C LEU A 196 -3.41 -6.20 -14.35
N HIS A 197 -2.75 -7.34 -14.53
CA HIS A 197 -1.44 -7.59 -13.93
C HIS A 197 -0.25 -7.42 -14.89
N LYS A 198 -0.50 -7.47 -16.21
CA LYS A 198 0.52 -7.25 -17.23
C LYS A 198 1.25 -5.90 -17.12
N LEU A 199 0.56 -4.85 -16.63
CA LEU A 199 1.21 -3.56 -16.41
C LEU A 199 2.29 -3.65 -15.32
N HIS A 200 2.04 -4.43 -14.26
CA HIS A 200 3.00 -4.65 -13.18
C HIS A 200 4.21 -5.45 -13.66
N HIS A 201 3.96 -6.55 -14.38
CA HIS A 201 5.00 -7.42 -14.99
C HIS A 201 5.67 -6.83 -16.24
N LYS A 202 5.35 -5.58 -16.57
CA LYS A 202 6.11 -4.85 -17.58
C LYS A 202 7.56 -4.65 -17.13
N TRP A 203 7.78 -4.50 -15.82
CA TRP A 203 9.06 -4.16 -15.20
C TRP A 203 9.86 -5.42 -14.84
N ILE A 204 10.45 -6.11 -15.83
CA ILE A 204 11.25 -7.34 -15.60
C ILE A 204 12.37 -7.13 -14.57
N MET A 205 13.01 -5.96 -14.61
CA MET A 205 13.99 -5.52 -13.64
C MET A 205 13.40 -4.35 -12.85
N PRO A 206 12.50 -4.60 -11.88
CA PRO A 206 11.79 -3.53 -11.19
C PRO A 206 12.75 -2.64 -10.41
N THR A 207 12.36 -1.39 -10.20
CA THR A 207 12.98 -0.52 -9.19
C THR A 207 12.06 -0.41 -7.96
N PRO A 208 12.50 0.21 -6.85
CA PRO A 208 11.62 0.43 -5.69
C PRO A 208 10.32 1.17 -6.05
N PHE A 209 10.34 1.99 -7.10
CA PHE A 209 9.18 2.72 -7.61
C PHE A 209 8.17 1.81 -8.36
N ALA A 210 8.56 0.59 -8.74
CA ALA A 210 7.66 -0.39 -9.36
C ALA A 210 6.62 -0.97 -8.38
N SER A 211 6.87 -0.86 -7.06
CA SER A 211 6.06 -1.47 -6.00
C SER A 211 4.57 -1.15 -6.07
N HIS A 212 4.21 0.03 -6.58
CA HIS A 212 2.82 0.48 -6.76
C HIS A 212 2.46 0.76 -8.22
N ALA A 213 3.33 0.39 -9.16
CA ALA A 213 3.19 0.65 -10.59
C ALA A 213 2.35 -0.42 -11.30
N PHE A 214 1.11 -0.60 -10.86
CA PHE A 214 0.17 -1.61 -11.36
C PHE A 214 -1.19 -0.98 -11.77
N HIS A 215 -2.10 -1.80 -12.30
CA HIS A 215 -3.48 -1.37 -12.51
C HIS A 215 -4.18 -1.14 -11.16
N PRO A 216 -5.07 -0.13 -10.98
CA PRO A 216 -5.69 0.12 -9.68
C PRO A 216 -6.43 -1.10 -9.10
N LEU A 217 -7.15 -1.85 -9.94
CA LEU A 217 -7.83 -3.08 -9.50
C LEU A 217 -6.86 -4.21 -9.15
N ASP A 218 -5.67 -4.26 -9.75
CA ASP A 218 -4.63 -5.22 -9.39
C ASP A 218 -4.14 -4.93 -7.96
N GLY A 219 -3.69 -3.70 -7.72
CA GLY A 219 -3.26 -3.26 -6.39
C GLY A 219 -4.36 -3.43 -5.33
N PHE A 220 -5.60 -3.08 -5.65
CA PHE A 220 -6.72 -3.26 -4.71
C PHE A 220 -7.03 -4.73 -4.45
N THR A 221 -7.03 -5.59 -5.47
CA THR A 221 -7.26 -7.04 -5.28
C THR A 221 -6.22 -7.65 -4.36
N GLN A 222 -4.96 -7.25 -4.48
CA GLN A 222 -3.89 -7.69 -3.57
C GLN A 222 -3.97 -7.03 -2.19
N SER A 223 -4.45 -5.78 -2.06
CA SER A 223 -4.55 -5.10 -0.77
C SER A 223 -5.83 -5.43 0.01
N LEU A 224 -6.87 -5.94 -0.65
CA LEU A 224 -8.18 -6.25 -0.06
C LEU A 224 -8.08 -7.12 1.22
N PRO A 225 -7.23 -8.15 1.31
CA PRO A 225 -7.05 -8.95 2.53
C PRO A 225 -6.75 -8.11 3.79
N TYR A 226 -5.98 -7.03 3.65
CA TYR A 226 -5.64 -6.13 4.76
C TYR A 226 -6.85 -5.34 5.27
N HIS A 227 -7.82 -5.07 4.40
CA HIS A 227 -9.03 -4.31 4.72
C HIS A 227 -10.16 -5.20 5.22
N ILE A 228 -10.24 -6.46 4.77
CA ILE A 228 -11.25 -7.41 5.29
C ILE A 228 -10.87 -8.02 6.64
N PHE A 229 -9.57 -8.09 6.97
CA PHE A 229 -9.10 -8.68 8.22
C PHE A 229 -9.84 -8.14 9.47
N PRO A 230 -9.94 -6.81 9.70
CA PRO A 230 -10.61 -6.29 10.89
C PRO A 230 -12.12 -6.57 10.92
N PHE A 231 -12.75 -7.00 9.82
CA PHE A 231 -14.17 -7.41 9.84
C PHE A 231 -14.35 -8.87 10.25
N ILE A 232 -13.31 -9.69 10.14
CA ILE A 232 -13.33 -11.13 10.45
C ILE A 232 -12.73 -11.37 11.84
N PHE A 233 -11.57 -10.77 12.12
CA PHE A 233 -10.80 -10.97 13.34
C PHE A 233 -10.69 -9.68 14.15
N PRO A 234 -10.64 -9.75 15.50
CA PRO A 234 -10.27 -8.60 16.30
C PRO A 234 -8.90 -8.06 15.88
N LEU A 235 -8.74 -6.74 15.87
CA LEU A 235 -7.45 -6.12 15.55
C LEU A 235 -7.27 -4.84 16.37
N GLN A 236 -6.14 -4.74 17.08
CA GLN A 236 -5.85 -3.57 17.90
C GLN A 236 -5.55 -2.36 17.00
N LYS A 237 -6.12 -1.19 17.31
CA LYS A 237 -6.06 0.00 16.45
C LYS A 237 -4.64 0.42 16.09
N MET A 238 -3.72 0.46 17.06
CA MET A 238 -2.32 0.86 16.84
C MET A 238 -1.52 -0.22 16.10
N ALA A 239 -1.77 -1.50 16.39
CA ALA A 239 -1.23 -2.62 15.64
C ALA A 239 -1.65 -2.55 14.18
N TYR A 240 -2.90 -2.16 13.89
CA TYR A 240 -3.36 -1.99 12.52
C TYR A 240 -2.58 -0.89 11.79
N VAL A 241 -2.39 0.27 12.42
CA VAL A 241 -1.59 1.37 11.84
C VAL A 241 -0.14 0.91 11.59
N ALA A 242 0.48 0.22 12.55
CA ALA A 242 1.84 -0.31 12.40
C ALA A 242 1.93 -1.34 11.26
N LEU A 243 0.96 -2.25 11.15
CA LEU A 243 0.87 -3.24 10.08
C LEU A 243 0.68 -2.58 8.71
N PHE A 244 -0.12 -1.52 8.63
CA PHE A 244 -0.29 -0.76 7.39
C PHE A 244 1.04 -0.17 6.90
N VAL A 245 1.82 0.42 7.81
CA VAL A 245 3.18 0.93 7.49
C VAL A 245 4.10 -0.21 7.08
N PHE A 246 4.12 -1.31 7.83
CA PHE A 246 4.93 -2.50 7.54
C PHE A 246 4.65 -3.07 6.15
N VAL A 247 3.39 -3.24 5.77
CA VAL A 247 2.99 -3.76 4.45
C VAL A 247 3.53 -2.90 3.31
N ASN A 248 3.47 -1.57 3.46
CA ASN A 248 3.98 -0.64 2.47
C ASN A 248 5.52 -0.69 2.37
N LEU A 249 6.20 -0.74 3.52
CA LEU A 249 7.66 -0.93 3.57
C LEU A 249 8.07 -2.23 2.87
N TRP A 250 7.41 -3.32 3.23
CA TRP A 250 7.65 -4.64 2.65
C TRP A 250 7.46 -4.65 1.14
N SER A 251 6.36 -4.07 0.66
CA SER A 251 6.04 -3.99 -0.77
C SER A 251 7.10 -3.24 -1.56
N VAL A 252 7.74 -2.21 -0.99
CA VAL A 252 8.88 -1.55 -1.65
C VAL A 252 10.13 -2.43 -1.61
N MET A 253 10.44 -3.01 -0.46
CA MET A 253 11.66 -3.82 -0.26
C MET A 253 11.73 -5.04 -1.18
N ILE A 254 10.61 -5.73 -1.44
CA ILE A 254 10.64 -6.89 -2.36
C ILE A 254 10.87 -6.51 -3.83
N HIS A 255 10.77 -5.22 -4.20
CA HIS A 255 10.98 -4.72 -5.57
C HIS A 255 12.31 -4.01 -5.77
N ASP A 256 13.12 -3.82 -4.72
CA ASP A 256 14.39 -3.10 -4.83
C ASP A 256 15.53 -3.93 -5.46
N GLY A 257 15.27 -5.23 -5.70
CA GLY A 257 16.23 -6.13 -6.34
C GLY A 257 17.43 -6.47 -5.46
N GLU A 258 17.45 -6.08 -4.18
CA GLU A 258 18.54 -6.38 -3.24
C GLU A 258 18.28 -7.63 -2.42
N TYR A 259 19.03 -8.67 -2.73
CA TYR A 259 18.82 -10.01 -2.21
C TYR A 259 19.59 -10.17 -0.90
N LEU A 260 19.06 -9.59 0.18
CA LEU A 260 19.74 -9.51 1.49
C LEU A 260 19.92 -10.86 2.18
N THR A 261 18.96 -11.77 2.05
CA THR A 261 18.97 -13.05 2.78
C THR A 261 18.51 -14.21 1.91
N ASN A 262 19.28 -15.29 1.87
CA ASN A 262 18.87 -16.58 1.29
C ASN A 262 18.06 -17.39 2.32
N ASN A 263 16.87 -16.88 2.68
CA ASN A 263 15.98 -17.53 3.63
C ASN A 263 14.89 -18.32 2.89
N PRO A 264 14.78 -19.64 3.09
CA PRO A 264 13.81 -20.48 2.36
C PRO A 264 12.36 -20.26 2.78
N VAL A 265 12.09 -19.58 3.90
CA VAL A 265 10.74 -19.32 4.45
C VAL A 265 10.21 -17.96 4.00
N VAL A 266 11.10 -16.96 3.87
CA VAL A 266 10.72 -15.58 3.56
C VAL A 266 10.69 -15.36 2.05
N ASN A 267 9.59 -14.83 1.54
CA ASN A 267 9.47 -14.41 0.14
C ASN A 267 10.06 -13.01 -0.03
N GLY A 268 11.39 -12.93 -0.07
CA GLY A 268 12.13 -11.67 -0.20
C GLY A 268 12.33 -11.21 -1.65
N ALA A 269 13.11 -10.13 -1.83
CA ALA A 269 13.37 -9.52 -3.14
C ALA A 269 13.89 -10.48 -4.22
N ALA A 270 14.66 -11.51 -3.84
CA ALA A 270 15.16 -12.53 -4.78
C ALA A 270 14.03 -13.39 -5.35
N CYS A 271 13.12 -13.86 -4.49
CA CYS A 271 11.96 -14.63 -4.89
C CYS A 271 11.01 -13.79 -5.77
N HIS A 272 10.82 -12.52 -5.40
CA HIS A 272 9.95 -11.61 -6.17
C HIS A 272 10.58 -11.15 -7.49
N SER A 273 11.90 -10.98 -7.56
CA SER A 273 12.59 -10.73 -8.83
C SER A 273 12.56 -11.95 -9.76
N LEU A 274 12.61 -13.17 -9.20
CA LEU A 274 12.31 -14.38 -9.97
C LEU A 274 10.85 -14.38 -10.45
N HIS A 275 9.91 -13.94 -9.62
CA HIS A 275 8.51 -13.82 -10.01
C HIS A 275 8.34 -12.87 -11.22
N HIS A 276 8.93 -11.68 -11.21
CA HIS A 276 8.89 -10.73 -12.33
C HIS A 276 9.57 -11.22 -13.63
N SER A 277 10.48 -12.19 -13.54
CA SER A 277 11.19 -12.74 -14.70
C SER A 277 10.65 -14.09 -15.18
N ARG A 278 9.94 -14.83 -14.32
CA ARG A 278 9.41 -16.17 -14.60
C ARG A 278 7.88 -16.22 -14.66
N PHE A 279 7.19 -15.18 -14.18
CA PHE A 279 5.73 -14.96 -14.17
C PHE A 279 4.93 -16.00 -13.35
N GLU A 280 5.28 -17.28 -13.42
CA GLU A 280 4.46 -18.39 -12.92
C GLU A 280 4.92 -18.99 -11.57
N VAL A 281 5.73 -18.25 -10.81
CA VAL A 281 6.37 -18.75 -9.56
C VAL A 281 6.35 -17.70 -8.45
N ASN A 282 6.46 -18.11 -7.19
CA ASN A 282 6.66 -17.26 -6.01
C ASN A 282 5.59 -16.15 -5.83
N TYR A 283 4.30 -16.52 -5.84
CA TYR A 283 3.17 -15.60 -5.71
C TYR A 283 2.93 -15.04 -4.30
N GLY A 284 3.50 -15.64 -3.26
CA GLY A 284 3.32 -15.20 -1.87
C GLY A 284 3.82 -13.78 -1.63
N GLN A 285 3.28 -13.09 -0.62
CA GLN A 285 3.68 -11.72 -0.30
C GLN A 285 4.86 -11.71 0.67
N PHE A 286 4.74 -12.44 1.78
CA PHE A 286 5.71 -12.44 2.88
C PHE A 286 6.44 -13.77 3.00
N PHE A 287 5.74 -14.88 2.76
CA PHE A 287 6.26 -16.22 3.00
C PHE A 287 6.18 -17.10 1.76
N THR A 288 7.03 -18.14 1.74
CA THR A 288 7.07 -19.14 0.66
C THR A 288 6.13 -20.33 0.94
N GLY A 289 5.45 -20.34 2.09
CA GLY A 289 4.64 -21.48 2.55
C GLY A 289 3.52 -21.84 1.58
N PHE A 290 2.74 -20.85 1.12
CA PHE A 290 1.65 -21.09 0.17
C PHE A 290 2.16 -21.42 -1.24
N ASP A 291 3.30 -20.87 -1.65
CA ASP A 291 3.96 -21.28 -2.89
C ASP A 291 4.39 -22.76 -2.86
N ARG A 292 4.92 -23.23 -1.73
CA ARG A 292 5.29 -24.65 -1.57
C ARG A 292 4.07 -25.56 -1.60
N MET A 293 3.00 -25.17 -0.89
CA MET A 293 1.76 -25.93 -0.89
C MET A 293 1.07 -25.95 -2.26
N GLY A 294 1.11 -24.82 -2.97
CA GLY A 294 0.48 -24.66 -4.28
C GLY A 294 1.34 -25.06 -5.48
N GLY A 295 2.57 -25.55 -5.24
CA GLY A 295 3.48 -26.06 -6.27
C GLY A 295 4.15 -24.98 -7.12
N THR A 296 4.23 -23.74 -6.63
CA THR A 296 4.71 -22.56 -7.36
C THR A 296 6.00 -21.99 -6.78
N TYR A 297 6.60 -22.65 -5.80
CA TYR A 297 7.85 -22.20 -5.21
C TYR A 297 9.05 -22.50 -6.11
N LEU A 298 9.76 -21.45 -6.52
CA LEU A 298 11.07 -21.53 -7.17
C LEU A 298 12.13 -20.90 -6.27
N MET A 299 13.03 -21.74 -5.75
CA MET A 299 14.10 -21.29 -4.88
C MET A 299 15.10 -20.41 -5.64
N PRO A 300 15.43 -19.20 -5.13
CA PRO A 300 16.51 -18.39 -5.68
C PRO A 300 17.85 -19.14 -5.65
N GLU A 301 18.57 -19.12 -6.77
CA GLU A 301 19.88 -19.75 -6.88
C GLU A 301 20.95 -18.94 -6.13
N GLN A 302 22.00 -19.62 -5.65
CA GLN A 302 23.05 -19.01 -4.82
C GLN A 302 23.72 -17.79 -5.47
N TRP A 303 23.93 -17.81 -6.79
CA TRP A 303 24.57 -16.72 -7.52
C TRP A 303 23.77 -15.40 -7.47
N MET A 304 22.46 -15.46 -7.20
CA MET A 304 21.62 -14.28 -7.06
C MET A 304 22.08 -13.45 -5.85
N PHE A 305 22.44 -14.11 -4.74
CA PHE A 305 22.90 -13.46 -3.52
C PHE A 305 24.35 -12.95 -3.60
N GLU A 306 25.07 -13.32 -4.66
CA GLU A 306 26.43 -12.87 -4.91
C GLU A 306 26.44 -11.62 -5.77
N ARG A 307 26.68 -10.46 -5.13
CA ARG A 307 26.59 -9.12 -5.72
C ARG A 307 27.28 -8.95 -7.08
N ASN A 308 28.40 -9.64 -7.32
CA ASN A 308 29.12 -9.57 -8.60
C ASN A 308 28.57 -10.55 -9.64
N MET A 309 28.14 -11.74 -9.22
CA MET A 309 27.55 -12.72 -10.15
C MET A 309 26.16 -12.30 -10.62
N LYS A 310 25.32 -11.75 -9.72
CA LYS A 310 23.99 -11.21 -10.03
C LYS A 310 24.03 -10.20 -11.18
N MET A 311 25.09 -9.38 -11.22
CA MET A 311 25.26 -8.30 -12.19
C MET A 311 26.22 -8.66 -13.33
N SER A 312 26.48 -9.96 -13.54
CA SER A 312 27.39 -10.41 -14.60
C SER A 312 26.66 -10.56 -15.94
N GLU A 313 27.24 -10.02 -17.00
CA GLU A 313 26.69 -10.10 -18.36
C GLU A 313 26.45 -11.55 -18.81
N GLY A 314 27.36 -12.46 -18.44
CA GLY A 314 27.24 -13.88 -18.76
C GLY A 314 26.02 -14.56 -18.11
N ARG A 315 25.63 -14.13 -16.90
CA ARG A 315 24.39 -14.61 -16.25
C ARG A 315 23.18 -13.97 -16.89
N TRP A 316 23.19 -12.65 -17.12
CA TRP A 316 22.09 -11.95 -17.78
C TRP A 316 21.75 -12.57 -19.12
N LYS A 317 22.74 -12.89 -19.96
CA LYS A 317 22.49 -13.52 -21.26
C LYS A 317 21.69 -14.82 -21.14
N LYS A 318 22.05 -15.70 -20.21
CA LYS A 318 21.33 -16.98 -19.99
C LYS A 318 19.93 -16.76 -19.42
N GLU A 319 19.77 -15.80 -18.52
CA GLU A 319 18.48 -15.53 -17.90
C GLU A 319 17.50 -14.86 -18.87
N ILE A 320 18.01 -14.00 -19.76
CA ILE A 320 17.24 -13.28 -20.78
C ILE A 320 16.62 -14.24 -21.79
N GLU A 321 17.34 -15.26 -22.26
CA GLU A 321 16.80 -16.25 -23.21
C GLU A 321 15.50 -16.86 -22.66
N LYS A 322 15.53 -17.33 -21.42
CA LYS A 322 14.34 -17.88 -20.74
C LYS A 322 13.23 -16.83 -20.49
N VAL A 323 13.60 -15.57 -20.22
CA VAL A 323 12.61 -14.49 -20.03
C VAL A 323 11.89 -14.20 -21.34
N ASP A 324 12.63 -14.13 -22.44
CA ASP A 324 12.09 -13.83 -23.76
C ASP A 324 11.14 -14.94 -24.25
N GLU A 325 11.51 -16.21 -24.03
CA GLU A 325 10.65 -17.37 -24.30
C GLU A 325 9.31 -17.26 -23.54
N LEU A 326 9.34 -16.93 -22.25
CA LEU A 326 8.13 -16.79 -21.44
C LEU A 326 7.29 -15.57 -21.85
N ILE A 327 7.92 -14.46 -22.23
CA ILE A 327 7.20 -13.29 -22.76
C ILE A 327 6.48 -13.67 -24.06
N GLU A 328 7.14 -14.40 -24.95
CA GLU A 328 6.51 -14.87 -26.19
C GLU A 328 5.36 -15.84 -25.92
N GLU A 329 5.53 -16.80 -25.00
CA GLU A 329 4.49 -17.75 -24.62
C GLU A 329 3.27 -17.08 -23.99
N ILE A 330 3.48 -16.20 -23.01
CA ILE A 330 2.41 -15.61 -22.20
C ILE A 330 1.78 -14.39 -22.89
N GLU A 331 2.60 -13.55 -23.51
CA GLU A 331 2.17 -12.28 -24.08
C GLU A 331 2.05 -12.27 -25.60
N GLY A 332 2.60 -13.28 -26.29
CA GLY A 332 2.62 -13.42 -27.75
C GLY A 332 3.62 -12.50 -28.45
N LYS A 333 3.78 -11.26 -27.98
CA LYS A 333 4.76 -10.31 -28.51
C LYS A 333 5.24 -9.36 -27.42
N ASP A 334 6.55 -9.18 -27.36
CA ASP A 334 7.15 -8.13 -26.54
C ASP A 334 6.95 -6.74 -27.18
N ASN A 335 6.25 -5.87 -26.45
CA ASN A 335 6.01 -4.48 -26.87
C ASN A 335 6.84 -3.48 -26.04
N ARG A 336 7.78 -3.96 -25.23
CA ARG A 336 8.66 -3.12 -24.41
C ARG A 336 9.72 -2.44 -25.30
N THR A 337 10.17 -1.27 -24.89
CA THR A 337 11.30 -0.57 -25.51
C THR A 337 12.40 -0.44 -24.49
N TYR A 338 13.45 -1.23 -24.67
CA TYR A 338 14.59 -1.26 -23.76
C TYR A 338 15.53 -0.07 -23.99
N GLY A 339 16.26 0.31 -22.95
CA GLY A 339 17.33 1.30 -23.07
C GLY A 339 18.39 0.82 -24.07
N SER A 340 19.10 1.74 -24.73
CA SER A 340 20.31 1.35 -25.45
C SER A 340 21.26 0.73 -24.43
N SER A 341 21.60 -0.55 -24.62
CA SER A 341 22.75 -1.10 -23.89
C SER A 341 23.90 -0.13 -24.13
N SER A 342 24.59 0.25 -23.06
CA SER A 342 25.83 1.01 -23.15
C SER A 342 26.85 0.13 -23.86
N THR A 343 26.71 0.02 -25.19
CA THR A 343 27.75 -0.47 -26.05
C THR A 343 28.83 0.58 -25.90
N LYS A 344 29.77 0.34 -24.99
CA LYS A 344 31.01 1.10 -24.90
C LYS A 344 31.49 1.22 -26.34
N LYS A 345 31.44 2.43 -26.87
CA LYS A 345 32.19 2.77 -28.08
C LYS A 345 33.64 2.49 -27.72
N THR A 346 34.13 1.34 -28.16
CA THR A 346 35.55 1.13 -28.35
C THR A 346 35.98 2.16 -29.39
N GLN A 347 36.60 3.24 -28.92
CA GLN A 347 37.50 4.06 -29.71
C GLN A 347 38.88 3.95 -29.07
#